data_AF-A7T702-F1
#
_entry.id   AF-A7T702-F1
#
_cell.length_a   1.000
_cell.length_b   1.000
_cell.length_c   1.000
_cell.angle_alpha   90.00
_cell.angle_beta   90.00
_cell.angle_gamma   90.00
#
_symmetry.space_group_name_H-M   'P 1'
#
loop_
_entity.id
_entity.type
_entity.pdbx_description
1 polymer ?
#
loop_
_entity_poly.entity_id
_entity_poly.type
_entity_poly.pdbx_seq_one_letter_code
_entity_poly.pdbx_strand_id
1 'polypeptide(L)'
;GEQPSNEDILKFSKLFEDEITLDNMSRGQLKAINGLLLLPSYGTNNYLRFQLQMKLRQLRTDDLMIKKEGVDSLNVQELQSACQARGMRAIGVPEARLRFFLTLVFILQWLELHLDEEVPISLLLMSRALYLPETVSNVDKLKETLSKLPNNLVSLLLQHFHI
;
A
#
# COMPACT_ATOMS: atom_id res chain seq x y z
N GLY A 1 -21.89 17.60 0.30
CA GLY A 1 -20.69 17.35 -0.52
C GLY A 1 -20.87 15.97 -1.12
N GLU A 2 -20.83 15.87 -2.45
CA GLU A 2 -20.89 14.57 -3.12
C GLU A 2 -19.70 13.72 -2.69
N GLN A 3 -19.96 12.44 -2.44
CA GLN A 3 -18.90 11.47 -2.17
C GLN A 3 -18.14 11.23 -3.47
N PRO A 4 -16.79 11.35 -3.50
CA PRO A 4 -16.02 11.13 -4.71
C PRO A 4 -16.20 9.70 -5.21
N SER A 5 -16.31 9.53 -6.53
CA SER A 5 -16.44 8.22 -7.15
C SER A 5 -15.13 7.42 -7.09
N ASN A 6 -15.19 6.10 -7.23
CA ASN A 6 -13.97 5.26 -7.25
C ASN A 6 -12.97 5.73 -8.32
N GLU A 7 -13.45 6.19 -9.47
CA GLU A 7 -12.60 6.73 -10.54
C GLU A 7 -11.91 8.03 -10.12
N ASP A 8 -12.62 8.93 -9.43
CA ASP A 8 -12.04 10.19 -8.95
C ASP A 8 -10.97 9.93 -7.89
N ILE A 9 -11.20 8.94 -7.03
CA ILE A 9 -10.26 8.51 -6.01
C ILE A 9 -8.98 7.95 -6.64
N LEU A 10 -9.10 7.12 -7.68
CA LEU A 10 -7.94 6.60 -8.40
C LEU A 10 -7.18 7.73 -9.10
N LYS A 11 -7.86 8.62 -9.82
CA LYS A 11 -7.23 9.79 -10.45
C LYS A 11 -6.50 10.67 -9.44
N PHE A 12 -7.09 10.93 -8.28
CA PHE A 12 -6.48 11.76 -7.24
C PHE A 12 -5.28 11.07 -6.58
N SER A 13 -5.34 9.75 -6.41
CA SER A 13 -4.24 8.99 -5.79
C SER A 13 -2.95 9.01 -6.60
N LYS A 14 -3.04 9.12 -7.94
CA LYS A 14 -1.88 9.22 -8.85
C LYS A 14 -1.10 10.54 -8.70
N LEU A 15 -1.69 11.56 -8.07
CA LEU A 15 -1.02 12.84 -7.82
C LEU A 15 0.00 12.75 -6.68
N PHE A 16 -0.06 11.72 -5.85
CA PHE A 16 0.86 11.57 -4.74
C PHE A 16 2.17 10.94 -5.20
N GLU A 17 3.29 11.43 -4.65
CA GLU A 17 4.59 10.79 -4.83
C GLU A 17 5.00 10.04 -3.57
N ASP A 18 5.70 8.92 -3.72
CA ASP A 18 6.15 8.09 -2.60
C ASP A 18 7.01 8.88 -1.60
N GLU A 19 7.94 9.71 -2.09
CA GLU A 19 8.83 10.51 -1.25
C GLU A 19 8.05 11.59 -0.48
N ILE A 20 7.21 12.35 -1.17
CA ILE A 20 6.36 13.40 -0.58
C ILE A 20 5.44 12.80 0.48
N THR A 21 4.85 11.64 0.20
CA THR A 21 3.95 10.96 1.13
C THR A 21 4.70 10.55 2.41
N LEU A 22 5.87 9.91 2.27
CA LEU A 22 6.69 9.48 3.42
C LEU A 22 7.20 10.65 4.26
N ASP A 23 7.57 11.77 3.64
CA ASP A 23 8.07 12.95 4.34
C ASP A 23 7.02 13.59 5.24
N ASN A 24 5.76 13.57 4.80
CA ASN A 24 4.63 14.14 5.53
C ASN A 24 3.98 13.19 6.55
N MET A 25 4.44 11.94 6.66
CA MET A 25 3.96 11.02 7.68
C MET A 25 4.45 11.40 9.08
N SER A 26 3.54 11.33 10.06
CA SER A 26 3.88 11.40 11.48
C SER A 26 4.74 10.20 11.89
N ARG A 27 5.49 10.35 12.99
CA ARG A 27 6.28 9.24 13.55
C ARG A 27 5.42 8.00 13.87
N GLY A 28 4.19 8.20 14.34
CA GLY A 28 3.25 7.11 14.61
C GLY A 28 2.94 6.30 13.35
N GLN A 29 2.65 6.98 12.24
CA GLN A 29 2.38 6.36 10.94
C GLN A 29 3.62 5.63 10.40
N LEU A 30 4.81 6.25 10.47
CA LEU A 30 6.06 5.61 10.06
C LEU A 30 6.34 4.31 10.84
N LYS A 31 6.13 4.33 12.17
CA LYS A 31 6.28 3.13 13.01
C LYS A 31 5.23 2.08 12.69
N ALA A 32 3.98 2.48 12.44
CA ALA A 32 2.90 1.57 12.09
C ALA A 32 3.19 0.83 10.78
N ILE A 33 3.62 1.54 9.72
CA ILE A 33 3.96 0.93 8.44
C ILE A 33 5.21 0.04 8.57
N ASN A 34 6.27 0.50 9.24
CA ASN A 34 7.45 -0.35 9.48
C ASN A 34 7.07 -1.65 10.22
N GLY A 35 6.25 -1.55 11.27
CA GLY A 35 5.75 -2.71 12.01
C GLY A 35 4.87 -3.65 11.16
N LEU A 36 4.02 -3.09 10.28
CA LEU A 36 3.21 -3.87 9.34
C LEU A 36 4.10 -4.71 8.39
N LEU A 37 5.19 -4.11 7.94
CA LEU A 37 6.17 -4.71 7.02
C LEU A 37 7.24 -5.55 7.73
N LEU A 38 7.11 -5.75 9.05
CA LEU A 38 8.10 -6.45 9.88
C LEU A 38 9.51 -5.84 9.81
N LEU A 39 9.59 -4.54 9.51
CA LEU A 39 10.82 -3.76 9.56
C LEU A 39 11.07 -3.24 10.99
N PRO A 40 12.34 -3.00 11.36
CA PRO A 40 12.68 -2.29 12.59
C PRO A 40 11.89 -0.99 12.74
N SER A 41 11.19 -0.81 13.86
CA SER A 41 10.37 0.38 14.13
C SER A 41 10.97 1.30 15.21
N TYR A 42 12.29 1.25 15.39
CA TYR A 42 13.05 2.09 16.32
C TYR A 42 14.03 3.00 15.55
N GLY A 43 14.57 4.01 16.24
CA GLY A 43 15.46 5.01 15.64
C GLY A 43 14.77 6.34 15.30
N THR A 44 15.46 7.17 14.51
CA THR A 44 15.00 8.51 14.11
C THR A 44 13.97 8.42 12.97
N ASN A 45 13.19 9.49 12.77
CA ASN A 45 12.20 9.52 11.67
C ASN A 45 12.88 9.34 10.30
N ASN A 46 14.07 9.91 10.10
CA ASN A 46 14.82 9.76 8.86
C ASN A 46 15.24 8.30 8.61
N TYR A 47 15.63 7.58 9.67
CA TYR A 47 15.94 6.16 9.54
C TYR A 47 14.70 5.34 9.17
N LEU A 48 13.56 5.58 9.83
CA LEU A 48 12.30 4.90 9.51
C LEU A 48 11.86 5.17 8.05
N ARG A 49 12.00 6.41 7.56
CA ARG A 49 11.71 6.76 6.16
C ARG A 49 12.66 6.09 5.19
N PHE A 50 13.95 6.09 5.48
CA PHE A 50 14.96 5.44 4.66
C PHE A 50 14.66 3.94 4.48
N GLN A 51 14.30 3.25 5.56
CA GLN A 51 13.91 1.83 5.50
C GLN A 51 12.69 1.62 4.60
N LEU A 52 11.68 2.47 4.71
CA LEU A 52 10.51 2.43 3.84
C LEU A 52 10.91 2.68 2.39
N GLN A 53 11.70 3.71 2.09
CA GLN A 53 12.19 3.99 0.73
C GLN A 53 12.92 2.79 0.12
N MET A 54 13.78 2.09 0.88
CA MET A 54 14.42 0.87 0.40
C MET A 54 13.38 -0.20 0.07
N LYS A 55 12.40 -0.38 0.95
CA LYS A 55 11.34 -1.37 0.80
C LYS A 55 10.42 -1.05 -0.39
N LEU A 56 10.08 0.21 -0.63
CA LEU A 56 9.29 0.62 -1.80
C LEU A 56 9.99 0.25 -3.10
N ARG A 57 11.31 0.47 -3.20
CA ARG A 57 12.09 0.06 -4.39
C ARG A 57 12.14 -1.45 -4.57
N GLN A 58 12.31 -2.20 -3.48
CA GLN A 58 12.26 -3.66 -3.53
C GLN A 58 10.89 -4.16 -4.01
N LEU A 59 9.80 -3.60 -3.47
CA LEU A 59 8.44 -3.95 -3.87
C LEU A 59 8.17 -3.63 -5.33
N ARG A 60 8.64 -2.48 -5.82
CA ARG A 60 8.49 -2.12 -7.24
C ARG A 60 9.16 -3.13 -8.17
N THR A 61 10.40 -3.53 -7.86
CA THR A 61 11.11 -4.55 -8.64
C THR A 61 10.37 -5.89 -8.60
N ASP A 62 9.92 -6.29 -7.42
CA ASP A 62 9.17 -7.55 -7.21
C ASP A 62 7.83 -7.55 -7.96
N ASP A 63 7.07 -6.44 -7.92
CA ASP A 63 5.81 -6.28 -8.64
C ASP A 63 6.00 -6.43 -10.16
N LEU A 64 7.04 -5.78 -10.71
CA LEU A 64 7.36 -5.89 -12.15
C LEU A 64 7.77 -7.33 -12.52
N MET A 65 8.52 -8.01 -11.66
CA MET A 65 8.94 -9.39 -11.86
C MET A 65 7.74 -10.34 -11.86
N ILE A 66 6.85 -10.22 -10.87
CA ILE A 66 5.64 -11.03 -10.76
C ILE A 66 4.70 -10.76 -11.97
N LYS A 67 4.53 -9.51 -12.39
CA LYS A 67 3.71 -9.19 -13.59
C LYS A 67 4.28 -9.83 -14.85
N LYS A 68 5.62 -9.86 -14.98
CA LYS A 68 6.31 -10.46 -16.13
C LYS A 68 6.19 -11.98 -16.16
N GLU A 69 6.35 -12.64 -15.02
CA GLU A 69 6.33 -14.10 -14.91
C GLU A 69 4.90 -14.67 -14.78
N GLY A 70 3.95 -13.81 -14.39
CA GLY A 70 2.56 -14.16 -14.10
C GLY A 70 2.38 -14.59 -12.65
N VAL A 71 1.29 -14.17 -12.01
CA VAL A 71 1.00 -14.55 -10.61
C VAL A 71 0.83 -16.07 -10.44
N ASP A 72 0.34 -16.74 -11.47
CA ASP A 72 0.13 -18.20 -11.48
C ASP A 72 1.43 -19.01 -11.47
N SER A 73 2.59 -18.37 -11.69
CA SER A 73 3.90 -19.03 -11.59
C SER A 73 4.38 -19.20 -10.15
N LEU A 74 3.83 -18.44 -9.21
CA LEU A 74 4.24 -18.43 -7.80
C LEU A 74 3.70 -19.68 -7.07
N ASN A 75 4.58 -20.34 -6.34
CA ASN A 75 4.14 -21.38 -5.40
C ASN A 75 3.49 -20.79 -4.14
N VAL A 76 2.91 -21.66 -3.30
CA VAL A 76 2.18 -21.23 -2.09
C VAL A 76 3.05 -20.39 -1.16
N GLN A 77 4.32 -20.75 -0.98
CA GLN A 77 5.24 -20.05 -0.09
C GLN A 77 5.67 -18.70 -0.65
N GLU A 78 5.95 -18.61 -1.94
CA GLU A 78 6.29 -17.37 -2.64
C GLU A 78 5.12 -16.39 -2.60
N LEU A 79 3.92 -16.88 -2.88
CA LEU A 79 2.70 -16.08 -2.85
C LEU A 79 2.42 -15.51 -1.44
N GLN A 80 2.55 -16.35 -0.40
CA GLN A 80 2.44 -15.90 0.99
C GLN A 80 3.49 -14.86 1.36
N SER A 81 4.73 -15.06 0.91
CA SER A 81 5.84 -14.14 1.16
C SER A 81 5.63 -12.80 0.43
N ALA A 82 5.17 -12.85 -0.82
CA ALA A 82 4.83 -11.67 -1.62
C ALA A 82 3.71 -10.85 -0.96
N CYS A 83 2.67 -11.52 -0.43
CA CYS A 83 1.59 -10.85 0.29
C CYS A 83 2.09 -10.20 1.60
N GLN A 84 2.85 -10.94 2.39
CA GLN A 84 3.41 -10.43 3.64
C GLN A 84 4.32 -9.23 3.38
N ALA A 85 5.15 -9.28 2.34
CA ALA A 85 6.05 -8.18 1.96
C ALA A 85 5.31 -6.88 1.62
N ARG A 86 4.05 -6.99 1.17
CA ARG A 86 3.12 -5.87 0.85
C ARG A 86 2.18 -5.52 2.00
N GLY A 87 2.45 -6.04 3.21
CA GLY A 87 1.67 -5.76 4.41
C GLY A 87 0.29 -6.43 4.43
N MET A 88 0.09 -7.48 3.63
CA MET A 88 -1.17 -8.22 3.58
C MET A 88 -1.13 -9.37 4.58
N ARG A 89 -2.00 -9.30 5.59
CA ARG A 89 -2.12 -10.34 6.63
C ARG A 89 -3.16 -11.36 6.17
N ALA A 90 -2.77 -12.63 6.13
CA ALA A 90 -3.65 -13.76 5.88
C ALA A 90 -3.82 -14.57 7.18
N ILE A 91 -4.35 -13.95 8.23
CA ILE A 91 -4.49 -14.56 9.56
C ILE A 91 -5.93 -15.03 9.73
N GLY A 92 -6.13 -16.31 10.09
CA GLY A 92 -7.43 -16.82 10.54
C GLY A 92 -8.33 -17.48 9.50
N VAL A 93 -7.85 -17.75 8.27
CA VAL A 93 -8.61 -18.51 7.26
C VAL A 93 -8.20 -19.99 7.31
N PRO A 94 -9.09 -20.93 7.71
CA PRO A 94 -8.85 -22.36 7.61
C PRO A 94 -8.91 -22.82 6.14
N GLU A 95 -8.28 -23.96 5.85
CA GLU A 95 -8.16 -24.59 4.52
C GLU A 95 -7.08 -23.93 3.64
N ALA A 96 -5.91 -24.56 3.54
CA ALA A 96 -4.75 -24.03 2.82
C ALA A 96 -5.05 -23.61 1.37
N ARG A 97 -6.04 -24.26 0.74
CA ARG A 97 -6.54 -23.91 -0.59
C ARG A 97 -7.27 -22.56 -0.62
N LEU A 98 -8.15 -22.29 0.35
CA LEU A 98 -8.84 -21.00 0.46
C LEU A 98 -7.83 -19.87 0.71
N ARG A 99 -6.84 -20.11 1.58
CA ARG A 99 -5.76 -19.15 1.82
C ARG A 99 -4.93 -18.88 0.56
N PHE A 100 -4.62 -19.91 -0.23
CA PHE A 100 -3.93 -19.75 -1.51
C PHE A 100 -4.71 -18.84 -2.45
N PHE A 101 -6.00 -19.11 -2.69
CA PHE A 101 -6.84 -18.28 -3.57
C PHE A 101 -6.96 -16.84 -3.08
N LEU A 102 -7.13 -16.62 -1.77
CA LEU A 102 -7.19 -15.25 -1.22
C LEU A 102 -5.88 -14.50 -1.42
N THR A 103 -4.75 -15.16 -1.19
CA THR A 103 -3.43 -14.56 -1.37
C THR A 103 -3.18 -14.21 -2.85
N LEU A 104 -3.67 -15.06 -3.76
CA LEU A 104 -3.61 -14.84 -5.21
C LEU A 104 -4.42 -13.59 -5.61
N VAL A 105 -5.68 -13.52 -5.15
CA VAL A 105 -6.56 -12.37 -5.40
C VAL A 105 -5.95 -11.08 -4.86
N PHE A 106 -5.34 -11.13 -3.68
CA PHE A 106 -4.69 -9.97 -3.07
C PHE A 106 -3.47 -9.47 -3.85
N ILE A 107 -2.65 -10.39 -4.40
CA ILE A 107 -1.54 -10.01 -5.28
C ILE A 107 -2.05 -9.41 -6.58
N LEU A 108 -3.05 -10.03 -7.23
CA LEU A 108 -3.63 -9.50 -8.46
C LEU A 108 -4.15 -8.07 -8.26
N GLN A 109 -4.94 -7.85 -7.21
CA GLN A 109 -5.49 -6.52 -6.91
C GLN A 109 -4.39 -5.50 -6.56
N TRP A 110 -3.33 -5.93 -5.86
CA TRP A 110 -2.20 -5.06 -5.59
C TRP A 110 -1.50 -4.64 -6.88
N LEU A 111 -1.23 -5.60 -7.78
CA LEU A 111 -0.55 -5.34 -9.05
C LEU A 111 -1.40 -4.46 -9.97
N GLU A 112 -2.71 -4.66 -10.01
CA GLU A 112 -3.64 -3.79 -10.73
C GLU A 112 -3.55 -2.36 -10.21
N LEU A 113 -3.66 -2.16 -8.89
CA LEU A 113 -3.59 -0.83 -8.30
C LEU A 113 -2.22 -0.17 -8.50
N HIS A 114 -1.12 -0.90 -8.35
CA HIS A 114 0.22 -0.32 -8.44
C HIS A 114 0.69 -0.14 -9.89
N LEU A 115 0.53 -1.15 -10.76
CA LEU A 115 1.13 -1.15 -12.10
C LEU A 115 0.17 -0.67 -13.18
N ASP A 116 -1.13 -0.93 -13.06
CA ASP A 116 -2.11 -0.56 -14.08
C ASP A 116 -2.77 0.78 -13.73
N GLU A 117 -3.10 1.00 -12.45
CA GLU A 117 -3.66 2.26 -11.95
C GLU A 117 -2.60 3.24 -11.41
N GLU A 118 -1.32 2.86 -11.39
CA GLU A 118 -0.21 3.75 -10.97
C GLU A 118 -0.37 4.34 -9.56
N VAL A 119 -1.10 3.65 -8.67
CA VAL A 119 -1.26 4.08 -7.28
C VAL A 119 0.08 3.91 -6.55
N PRO A 120 0.61 4.96 -5.90
CA PRO A 120 1.88 4.90 -5.17
C PRO A 120 1.89 3.81 -4.08
N ILE A 121 3.00 3.08 -3.99
CA ILE A 121 3.14 1.98 -3.01
C ILE A 121 3.02 2.51 -1.58
N SER A 122 3.53 3.71 -1.31
CA SER A 122 3.41 4.35 0.02
C SER A 122 1.95 4.52 0.45
N LEU A 123 1.06 4.96 -0.46
CA LEU A 123 -0.38 5.08 -0.21
C LEU A 123 -1.05 3.71 -0.01
N LEU A 124 -0.69 2.72 -0.83
CA LEU A 124 -1.19 1.34 -0.68
C LEU A 124 -0.80 0.73 0.69
N LEU A 125 0.40 1.00 1.17
CA LEU A 125 0.84 0.54 2.49
C LEU A 125 0.16 1.32 3.62
N MET A 126 0.01 2.63 3.44
CA MET A 126 -0.68 3.49 4.41
C MET A 126 -2.14 3.06 4.59
N SER A 127 -2.83 2.70 3.51
CA SER A 127 -4.21 2.23 3.57
C SER A 127 -4.41 0.91 4.28
N ARG A 128 -3.36 0.09 4.33
CA ARG A 128 -3.33 -1.16 5.09
C ARG A 128 -2.88 -0.95 6.54
N ALA A 129 -2.05 0.06 6.80
CA ALA A 129 -1.55 0.36 8.13
C ALA A 129 -2.53 1.16 9.01
N LEU A 130 -3.43 1.96 8.40
CA LEU A 130 -4.33 2.87 9.12
C LEU A 130 -5.77 2.35 9.28
N TYR A 131 -6.05 1.12 8.86
CA TYR A 131 -7.40 0.52 8.89
C TYR A 131 -7.49 -0.91 9.45
N LEU A 132 -8.17 -1.01 10.59
CA LEU A 132 -8.95 -2.16 11.08
C LEU A 132 -10.11 -2.46 10.09
N PRO A 133 -10.89 -3.57 10.21
CA PRO A 133 -10.63 -5.02 10.13
C PRO A 133 -10.48 -5.53 8.67
N GLU A 134 -10.06 -6.79 8.48
CA GLU A 134 -9.74 -7.39 7.15
C GLU A 134 -10.92 -7.52 6.17
N THR A 135 -12.16 -7.26 6.59
CA THR A 135 -13.41 -7.52 5.84
C THR A 135 -13.84 -6.41 4.88
N VAL A 136 -13.12 -5.30 4.79
CA VAL A 136 -13.45 -4.13 3.95
C VAL A 136 -12.64 -4.13 2.65
N SER A 137 -13.24 -3.66 1.54
CA SER A 137 -12.59 -3.59 0.23
C SER A 137 -11.33 -2.69 0.24
N ASN A 138 -10.33 -3.01 -0.60
CA ASN A 138 -9.09 -2.21 -0.67
C ASN A 138 -9.31 -0.78 -1.19
N VAL A 139 -10.33 -0.58 -2.04
CA VAL A 139 -10.71 0.75 -2.52
C VAL A 139 -11.28 1.58 -1.37
N ASP A 140 -12.16 1.01 -0.55
CA ASP A 140 -12.73 1.74 0.59
C ASP A 140 -11.67 2.05 1.65
N LYS A 141 -10.70 1.15 1.88
CA LYS A 141 -9.52 1.44 2.71
C LYS A 141 -8.71 2.61 2.16
N LEU A 142 -8.54 2.69 0.83
CA LEU A 142 -7.87 3.81 0.17
C LEU A 142 -8.66 5.12 0.38
N LYS A 143 -9.98 5.11 0.17
CA LYS A 143 -10.86 6.28 0.41
C LYS A 143 -10.70 6.83 1.81
N GLU A 144 -10.73 5.94 2.79
CA GLU A 144 -10.71 6.32 4.18
C GLU A 144 -9.30 6.76 4.62
N THR A 145 -8.26 6.29 3.93
CA THR A 145 -6.89 6.81 4.10
C THR A 145 -6.75 8.19 3.53
N LEU A 146 -7.27 8.43 2.31
CA LEU A 146 -7.28 9.74 1.68
C LEU A 146 -8.05 10.77 2.51
N SER A 147 -9.18 10.38 3.12
CA SER A 147 -9.96 11.28 3.98
C SER A 147 -9.26 11.60 5.31
N LYS A 148 -8.31 10.76 5.74
CA LYS A 148 -7.48 10.96 6.94
C LYS A 148 -6.09 11.52 6.65
N LEU A 149 -5.77 11.82 5.38
CA LEU A 149 -4.52 12.50 5.07
C LEU A 149 -4.55 13.89 5.70
N PRO A 150 -3.46 14.30 6.37
CA PRO A 150 -3.41 15.61 6.99
C PRO A 150 -3.53 16.70 5.91
N ASN A 151 -4.30 17.77 6.21
CA ASN A 151 -4.67 18.83 5.25
C ASN A 151 -3.47 19.45 4.52
N ASN A 152 -2.28 19.41 5.14
CA ASN A 152 -1.02 19.88 4.55
C ASN A 152 -0.66 19.14 3.25
N LEU A 153 -0.92 17.83 3.15
CA LEU A 153 -0.68 17.06 1.94
C LEU A 153 -1.65 17.43 0.82
N VAL A 154 -2.93 17.61 1.15
CA VAL A 154 -3.95 18.05 0.19
C VAL A 154 -3.59 19.46 -0.33
N SER A 155 -3.20 20.37 0.55
CA SER A 155 -2.76 21.70 0.14
C SER A 155 -1.46 21.70 -0.66
N LEU A 156 -0.51 20.80 -0.35
CA LEU A 156 0.75 20.67 -1.09
C LEU A 156 0.49 20.17 -2.52
N LEU A 157 -0.42 19.23 -2.70
CA LEU A 157 -0.82 18.76 -4.03
C LEU A 157 -1.49 19.87 -4.85
N LEU A 158 -2.40 20.63 -4.25
CA LEU A 158 -3.02 21.79 -4.92
C LEU A 158 -1.97 22.84 -5.32
N GLN A 159 -0.99 23.09 -4.45
CA GLN A 159 0.11 24.02 -4.74
C GLN A 159 1.11 23.52 -5.80
N HIS A 160 1.49 22.24 -5.77
CA HIS A 160 2.48 21.66 -6.69
C HIS A 160 1.89 21.46 -8.10
N PHE A 161 0.58 21.21 -8.19
CA PHE A 161 -0.09 20.95 -9.46
C PHE A 161 -0.89 22.13 -10.02
N HIS A 162 -0.81 23.32 -9.40
CA HIS A 162 -1.54 24.54 -9.81
C HIS A 162 -3.05 24.33 -9.98
N ILE A 163 -3.69 23.65 -9.01
CA ILE A 163 -5.15 23.46 -8.94
C ILE A 163 -5.70 24.17 -7.71
#